data_AF-A0A1Y2WSM2-F1
#
_entry.id   AF-A0A1Y2WSM2-F1
#
_cell.length_a   1.000
_cell.length_b   1.000
_cell.length_c   1.000
_cell.angle_alpha   90.00
_cell.angle_beta   90.00
_cell.angle_gamma   90.00
#
_symmetry.space_group_name_H-M   'P 1'
#
loop_
_entity.id
_entity.type
_entity.pdbx_description
1 polymer ?
#
loop_
_entity_poly.entity_id
_entity_poly.type
_entity_poly.pdbx_seq_one_letter_code
_entity_poly.pdbx_strand_id
1 'polypeptide(L)'
;MGSKIFLTAATGYIGGTILDTLVKQHPEYSITVLLRSVPDGFSERYPNVNIVNGTFDDTQLIADTAAEHDIVIHGGKPKHIPNLEAQIAGLLRRRGSRPGPRFLIRLAGTGIIADWQSDTYYGKLNPKIWSDVADIDQITSLPDSHLHRPADKIVQAAAVSHGEDLKTAIICPPGIYGPGRGLGNKRSLLVPEMCENMLELGYGFYAGPGANRRSWVHVDDLAKVYLRLVEAAVGGGKAVWGKKGYYFASSQEVSQFDLAKEASRILHFHGLIPTAEPKSLSIETVREMRGGSSWEPMGVYTWACNTRTRSDRAREVLEYVPDAPSLAKTLERDLLDAMEHVKLNGPTYCPNLRL
;
A
#
# COMPACT_ATOMS: atom_id res chain seq x y z
N MET A 1 -27.93 13.08 6.25
CA MET A 1 -27.12 12.01 6.88
C MET A 1 -25.88 11.82 6.03
N GLY A 2 -24.69 11.83 6.63
CA GLY A 2 -23.44 11.59 5.91
C GLY A 2 -23.40 10.22 5.21
N SER A 3 -22.47 10.07 4.27
CA SER A 3 -22.18 8.79 3.64
C SER A 3 -21.61 7.80 4.67
N LYS A 4 -22.04 6.55 4.56
CA LYS A 4 -21.60 5.46 5.42
C LYS A 4 -20.39 4.76 4.79
N ILE A 5 -19.28 4.74 5.52
CA ILE A 5 -18.02 4.16 5.04
C ILE A 5 -17.65 2.96 5.91
N PHE A 6 -17.39 1.81 5.30
CA PHE A 6 -16.85 0.65 5.98
C PHE A 6 -15.37 0.47 5.60
N LEU A 7 -14.48 0.56 6.58
CA LEU A 7 -13.04 0.42 6.39
C LEU A 7 -12.53 -0.85 7.08
N THR A 8 -11.84 -1.70 6.34
CA THR A 8 -11.08 -2.82 6.92
C THR A 8 -9.61 -2.46 7.13
N ALA A 9 -8.99 -3.08 8.13
CA ALA A 9 -7.59 -2.86 8.50
C ALA A 9 -7.23 -1.44 8.96
N ALA A 10 -8.14 -0.81 9.70
CA ALA A 10 -7.92 0.52 10.29
C ALA A 10 -6.77 0.56 11.33
N THR A 11 -6.25 -0.60 11.76
CA THR A 11 -5.05 -0.71 12.60
C THR A 11 -3.77 -0.99 11.81
N GLY A 12 -3.86 -1.12 10.49
CA GLY A 12 -2.71 -1.24 9.61
C GLY A 12 -2.07 0.13 9.29
N TYR A 13 -0.87 0.11 8.72
CA TYR A 13 -0.11 1.30 8.34
C TYR A 13 -0.87 2.25 7.39
N ILE A 14 -1.39 1.70 6.30
CA ILE A 14 -2.14 2.46 5.30
C ILE A 14 -3.56 2.73 5.79
N GLY A 15 -4.28 1.69 6.22
CA GLY A 15 -5.67 1.80 6.67
C GLY A 15 -5.86 2.74 7.86
N GLY A 16 -4.95 2.73 8.83
CA GLY A 16 -4.99 3.66 9.96
C GLY A 16 -4.70 5.10 9.57
N THR A 17 -3.84 5.32 8.57
CA THR A 17 -3.60 6.66 8.03
C THR A 17 -4.78 7.17 7.22
N ILE A 18 -5.45 6.29 6.46
CA ILE A 18 -6.72 6.61 5.79
C ILE A 18 -7.80 6.97 6.81
N LEU A 19 -7.97 6.18 7.87
CA LEU A 19 -8.94 6.47 8.93
C LEU A 19 -8.71 7.85 9.55
N ASP A 20 -7.47 8.10 10.01
CA ASP A 20 -7.12 9.37 10.65
C ASP A 20 -7.33 10.57 9.70
N THR A 21 -7.02 10.39 8.42
CA THR A 21 -7.27 11.41 7.38
C THR A 21 -8.76 11.67 7.20
N LEU A 22 -9.57 10.63 7.02
CA LEU A 22 -11.01 10.76 6.78
C LEU A 22 -11.72 11.39 7.98
N VAL A 23 -11.42 10.95 9.21
CA VAL A 23 -12.04 11.53 10.43
C VAL A 23 -11.70 13.01 10.59
N LYS A 24 -10.47 13.42 10.26
CA LYS A 24 -10.04 14.82 10.36
C LYS A 24 -10.66 15.71 9.30
N GLN A 25 -10.73 15.24 8.05
CA GLN A 25 -11.20 16.04 6.93
C GLN A 25 -12.73 16.03 6.82
N HIS A 26 -13.37 14.93 7.21
CA HIS A 26 -14.82 14.71 7.13
C HIS A 26 -15.37 14.10 8.43
N PRO A 27 -15.42 14.88 9.53
CA PRO A 27 -16.00 14.42 10.78
C PRO A 27 -17.50 14.08 10.66
N GLU A 28 -18.18 14.52 9.59
CA GLU A 28 -19.57 14.22 9.28
C GLU A 28 -19.81 12.84 8.64
N TYR A 29 -18.75 12.15 8.20
CA TYR A 29 -18.85 10.81 7.64
C TYR A 29 -19.12 9.76 8.73
N SER A 30 -20.04 8.85 8.46
CA SER A 30 -20.33 7.74 9.37
C SER A 30 -19.38 6.59 9.05
N ILE A 31 -18.26 6.52 9.76
CA ILE A 31 -17.20 5.52 9.51
C ILE A 31 -17.38 4.34 10.47
N THR A 32 -17.39 3.14 9.90
CA THR A 32 -17.34 1.87 10.62
C THR A 32 -16.04 1.15 10.29
N VAL A 33 -15.37 0.59 11.31
CA VAL A 33 -14.12 -0.15 11.13
C VAL A 33 -14.26 -1.59 11.60
N LEU A 34 -13.66 -2.52 10.86
CA LEU A 34 -13.49 -3.90 11.29
C LEU A 34 -12.19 -4.05 12.09
N LEU A 35 -12.30 -4.40 13.37
CA LEU A 35 -11.16 -4.57 14.27
C LEU A 35 -11.18 -5.94 14.94
N ARG A 36 -10.08 -6.69 14.83
CA ARG A 36 -9.87 -7.92 15.61
C ARG A 36 -9.68 -7.60 17.09
N SER A 37 -8.89 -6.56 17.36
CA SER A 37 -8.59 -6.05 18.69
C SER A 37 -8.63 -4.53 18.62
N VAL A 38 -9.29 -3.90 19.59
CA VAL A 38 -9.37 -2.43 19.69
C VAL A 38 -8.08 -1.93 20.35
N PRO A 39 -7.30 -1.05 19.70
CA PRO A 39 -6.11 -0.46 20.32
C PRO A 39 -6.47 0.42 21.52
N ASP A 40 -5.56 0.52 22.48
CA ASP A 40 -5.68 1.47 23.58
C ASP A 40 -5.81 2.91 23.03
N GLY A 41 -6.70 3.70 23.62
CA GLY A 41 -6.94 5.08 23.19
C GLY A 41 -7.78 5.22 21.91
N PHE A 42 -8.28 4.12 21.32
CA PHE A 42 -8.99 4.19 20.03
C PHE A 42 -10.29 4.98 20.10
N SER A 43 -11.13 4.71 21.10
CA SER A 43 -12.42 5.39 21.26
C SER A 43 -12.24 6.85 21.65
N GLU A 44 -11.18 7.18 22.39
CA GLU A 44 -10.83 8.56 22.76
C GLU A 44 -10.33 9.34 21.53
N ARG A 45 -9.54 8.71 20.67
CA ARG A 45 -9.01 9.32 19.46
C ARG A 45 -10.06 9.45 18.36
N TYR A 46 -10.97 8.49 18.27
CA TYR A 46 -11.98 8.36 17.21
C TYR A 46 -13.40 8.15 17.79
N PRO A 47 -13.93 9.11 18.57
CA PRO A 47 -15.17 8.92 19.34
C PRO A 47 -16.42 8.69 18.48
N ASN A 48 -16.38 9.10 17.21
CA ASN A 48 -17.51 8.97 16.27
C ASN A 48 -17.34 7.79 15.29
N VAL A 49 -16.32 6.94 15.48
CA VAL A 49 -16.08 5.77 14.62
C VAL A 49 -16.72 4.54 15.23
N ASN A 50 -17.61 3.90 14.47
CA ASN A 50 -18.24 2.65 14.89
C ASN A 50 -17.27 1.49 14.76
N ILE A 51 -17.28 0.58 15.73
CA ILE A 51 -16.42 -0.60 15.73
C ILE A 51 -17.28 -1.83 15.49
N VAL A 52 -16.91 -2.61 14.48
CA VAL A 52 -17.35 -4.00 14.30
C VAL A 52 -16.19 -4.88 14.72
N ASN A 53 -16.39 -5.66 15.79
CA ASN A 53 -15.37 -6.60 16.26
C ASN A 53 -15.39 -7.87 15.40
N GLY A 54 -14.26 -8.20 14.79
CA GLY A 54 -14.15 -9.37 13.92
C GLY A 54 -12.82 -9.45 13.18
N THR A 55 -12.66 -10.54 12.46
CA THR A 55 -11.49 -10.91 11.67
C THR A 55 -11.82 -10.91 10.18
N PHE A 56 -10.82 -11.13 9.32
CA PHE A 56 -11.06 -11.23 7.88
C PHE A 56 -11.74 -12.54 7.47
N ASP A 57 -11.80 -13.53 8.38
CA ASP A 57 -12.46 -14.81 8.16
C ASP A 57 -13.97 -14.77 8.46
N ASP A 58 -14.45 -13.70 9.13
CA ASP A 58 -15.87 -13.49 9.45
C ASP A 58 -16.66 -12.98 8.24
N THR A 59 -16.67 -13.76 7.15
CA THR A 59 -17.21 -13.36 5.84
C THR A 59 -18.67 -12.94 5.89
N GLN A 60 -19.51 -13.62 6.68
CA GLN A 60 -20.92 -13.24 6.86
C GLN A 60 -21.06 -11.86 7.53
N LEU A 61 -20.31 -11.61 8.60
CA LEU A 61 -20.29 -10.32 9.31
C LEU A 61 -19.82 -9.19 8.38
N ILE A 62 -18.76 -9.44 7.60
CA ILE A 62 -18.22 -8.49 6.63
C ILE A 62 -19.25 -8.16 5.57
N ALA A 63 -19.91 -9.19 5.01
CA ALA A 63 -20.90 -9.00 3.98
C ALA A 63 -22.13 -8.25 4.51
N ASP A 64 -22.58 -8.56 5.72
CA ASP A 64 -23.75 -7.90 6.35
C ASP A 64 -23.43 -6.45 6.70
N THR A 65 -22.22 -6.20 7.20
CA THR A 65 -21.74 -4.83 7.43
C THR A 65 -21.66 -4.07 6.10
N ALA A 66 -21.02 -4.62 5.07
CA ALA A 66 -20.89 -3.96 3.77
C ALA A 66 -22.26 -3.64 3.12
N ALA A 67 -23.30 -4.47 3.34
CA ALA A 67 -24.64 -4.24 2.81
C ALA A 67 -25.35 -2.99 3.39
N GLU A 68 -24.89 -2.50 4.55
CA GLU A 68 -25.42 -1.32 5.24
C GLU A 68 -24.65 -0.03 4.91
N HIS A 69 -23.60 -0.11 4.10
CA HIS A 69 -22.68 1.01 3.82
C HIS A 69 -22.71 1.44 2.35
N ASP A 70 -22.32 2.70 2.13
CA ASP A 70 -22.30 3.32 0.81
C ASP A 70 -20.95 3.07 0.11
N ILE A 71 -19.87 3.07 0.89
CA ILE A 71 -18.49 2.95 0.44
C ILE A 71 -17.78 1.90 1.29
N VAL A 72 -17.08 0.97 0.66
CA VAL A 72 -16.16 0.05 1.32
C VAL A 72 -14.72 0.36 0.91
N ILE A 73 -13.85 0.57 1.89
CA ILE A 73 -12.40 0.67 1.70
C ILE A 73 -11.77 -0.65 2.13
N HIS A 74 -11.29 -1.41 1.16
CA HIS A 74 -10.60 -2.67 1.39
C HIS A 74 -9.11 -2.40 1.66
N GLY A 75 -8.75 -2.26 2.95
CA GLY A 75 -7.38 -2.00 3.41
C GLY A 75 -6.63 -3.22 3.96
N GLY A 76 -7.29 -4.39 4.01
CA GLY A 76 -6.77 -5.65 4.57
C GLY A 76 -5.57 -6.26 3.84
N LYS A 77 -5.13 -7.43 4.31
CA LYS A 77 -4.15 -8.27 3.58
C LYS A 77 -4.65 -8.38 2.13
N PRO A 78 -3.96 -7.80 1.12
CA PRO A 78 -4.50 -7.68 -0.25
C PRO A 78 -4.85 -9.02 -0.93
N LYS A 79 -4.46 -10.13 -0.31
CA LYS A 79 -4.68 -11.53 -0.73
C LYS A 79 -5.85 -12.22 -0.03
N HIS A 80 -6.51 -11.60 0.95
CA HIS A 80 -7.59 -12.27 1.66
C HIS A 80 -8.85 -12.30 0.81
N ILE A 81 -8.87 -13.18 -0.20
CA ILE A 81 -9.93 -13.29 -1.21
C ILE A 81 -11.31 -13.42 -0.56
N PRO A 82 -11.53 -14.28 0.47
CA PRO A 82 -12.85 -14.38 1.10
C PRO A 82 -13.39 -13.07 1.68
N ASN A 83 -12.51 -12.19 2.17
CA ASN A 83 -12.90 -10.88 2.70
C ASN A 83 -13.34 -9.95 1.57
N LEU A 84 -12.58 -9.93 0.47
CA LEU A 84 -12.93 -9.14 -0.72
C LEU A 84 -14.27 -9.58 -1.33
N GLU A 85 -14.47 -10.89 -1.49
CA GLU A 85 -15.71 -11.45 -2.04
C GLU A 85 -16.90 -11.17 -1.12
N ALA A 86 -16.73 -11.30 0.20
CA ALA A 86 -17.75 -10.94 1.18
C ALA A 86 -18.16 -9.46 1.08
N GLN A 87 -17.20 -8.55 0.92
CA GLN A 87 -17.47 -7.13 0.73
C GLN A 87 -18.25 -6.85 -0.56
N ILE A 88 -17.85 -7.46 -1.67
CA ILE A 88 -18.56 -7.33 -2.96
C ILE A 88 -19.98 -7.88 -2.83
N ALA A 89 -20.14 -9.08 -2.27
CA ALA A 89 -21.45 -9.68 -2.04
C ALA A 89 -22.33 -8.80 -1.15
N GLY A 90 -21.78 -8.23 -0.08
CA GLY A 90 -22.46 -7.28 0.78
C GLY A 90 -22.96 -6.04 0.04
N LEU A 91 -22.06 -5.37 -0.69
CA LEU A 91 -22.39 -4.16 -1.47
C LEU A 91 -23.48 -4.42 -2.51
N LEU A 92 -23.51 -5.61 -3.12
CA LEU A 92 -24.52 -6.01 -4.10
C LEU A 92 -25.86 -6.42 -3.46
N ARG A 93 -25.85 -6.93 -2.21
CA ARG A 93 -27.07 -7.34 -1.50
C ARG A 93 -27.96 -6.18 -1.03
N ARG A 94 -27.42 -4.96 -1.00
CA ARG A 94 -28.07 -3.67 -0.64
C ARG A 94 -29.22 -3.77 0.38
N ARG A 95 -28.98 -3.29 1.60
CA ARG A 95 -30.04 -3.04 2.57
C ARG A 95 -30.36 -1.55 2.65
N GLY A 96 -31.62 -1.19 2.39
CA GLY A 96 -32.14 0.18 2.51
C GLY A 96 -32.36 0.96 1.20
N SER A 97 -32.99 2.13 1.34
CA SER A 97 -33.65 2.89 0.27
C SER A 97 -32.81 3.98 -0.41
N ARG A 98 -31.51 4.15 -0.08
CA ARG A 98 -30.70 5.24 -0.67
C ARG A 98 -30.41 5.00 -2.16
N PRO A 99 -30.87 5.87 -3.09
CA PRO A 99 -30.59 5.73 -4.51
C PRO A 99 -29.10 5.90 -4.83
N GLY A 100 -28.66 5.37 -5.97
CA GLY A 100 -27.29 5.49 -6.49
C GLY A 100 -26.40 4.25 -6.28
N PRO A 101 -25.23 4.21 -6.93
CA PRO A 101 -24.30 3.10 -6.82
C PRO A 101 -23.62 3.03 -5.46
N ARG A 102 -23.08 1.85 -5.12
CA ARG A 102 -22.12 1.64 -4.04
C ARG A 102 -20.70 1.68 -4.57
N PHE A 103 -19.73 1.90 -3.68
CA PHE A 103 -18.34 2.06 -4.07
C PHE A 103 -17.43 1.07 -3.33
N LEU A 104 -16.52 0.44 -4.08
CA LEU A 104 -15.44 -0.37 -3.53
C LEU A 104 -14.10 0.24 -3.92
N ILE A 105 -13.32 0.66 -2.92
CA ILE A 105 -11.99 1.24 -3.06
C ILE A 105 -11.00 0.22 -2.50
N ARG A 106 -10.26 -0.47 -3.36
CA ARG A 106 -9.37 -1.56 -2.97
C ARG A 106 -7.90 -1.17 -2.99
N LEU A 107 -7.20 -1.48 -1.90
CA LEU A 107 -5.75 -1.50 -1.86
C LEU A 107 -5.19 -2.72 -2.61
N ALA A 108 -4.36 -2.47 -3.60
CA ALA A 108 -3.50 -3.44 -4.27
C ALA A 108 -2.03 -2.98 -4.12
N GLY A 109 -1.25 -2.94 -5.21
CA GLY A 109 0.14 -2.50 -5.18
C GLY A 109 0.79 -2.60 -6.56
N THR A 110 1.91 -1.90 -6.77
CA THR A 110 2.65 -1.99 -8.04
C THR A 110 3.35 -3.33 -8.26
N GLY A 111 3.17 -4.31 -7.37
CA GLY A 111 3.59 -5.69 -7.60
C GLY A 111 3.00 -6.31 -8.87
N ILE A 112 1.84 -5.80 -9.32
CA ILE A 112 1.20 -6.20 -10.57
C ILE A 112 2.07 -5.94 -11.80
N ILE A 113 2.85 -4.84 -11.83
CA ILE A 113 3.72 -4.45 -12.95
C ILE A 113 5.21 -4.69 -12.70
N ALA A 114 5.54 -5.34 -11.58
CA ALA A 114 6.91 -5.60 -11.20
C ALA A 114 7.56 -6.62 -12.15
N ASP A 115 8.73 -6.29 -12.68
CA ASP A 115 9.44 -7.14 -13.67
C ASP A 115 10.28 -8.27 -13.02
N TRP A 116 9.88 -8.71 -11.83
CA TRP A 116 10.60 -9.74 -11.04
C TRP A 116 10.50 -11.16 -11.63
N GLN A 117 9.61 -11.41 -12.60
CA GLN A 117 9.42 -12.73 -13.20
C GLN A 117 10.46 -13.05 -14.29
N SER A 118 11.20 -12.05 -14.76
CA SER A 118 12.24 -12.20 -15.78
C SER A 118 13.55 -11.62 -15.26
N ASP A 119 14.64 -12.36 -15.45
CA ASP A 119 15.99 -11.94 -15.04
C ASP A 119 16.62 -10.85 -15.90
N THR A 120 16.00 -10.52 -17.04
CA THR A 120 16.45 -9.52 -18.01
C THR A 120 16.92 -8.22 -17.34
N TYR A 121 16.17 -7.74 -16.33
CA TYR A 121 16.38 -6.44 -15.69
C TYR A 121 16.72 -6.51 -14.20
N TYR A 122 17.11 -7.66 -13.66
CA TYR A 122 17.53 -7.72 -12.25
C TYR A 122 18.74 -6.81 -11.98
N GLY A 123 18.59 -5.86 -11.06
CA GLY A 123 19.61 -4.86 -10.75
C GLY A 123 19.86 -3.83 -11.86
N LYS A 124 19.15 -3.92 -12.99
CA LYS A 124 19.32 -3.06 -14.17
C LYS A 124 18.09 -2.16 -14.33
N LEU A 125 18.30 -1.01 -14.99
CA LEU A 125 17.18 -0.13 -15.34
C LEU A 125 16.34 -0.78 -16.44
N ASN A 126 15.05 -0.97 -16.17
CA ASN A 126 14.07 -1.25 -17.21
C ASN A 126 13.53 0.09 -17.77
N PRO A 127 13.60 0.35 -19.09
CA PRO A 127 13.15 1.62 -19.66
C PRO A 127 11.63 1.82 -19.57
N LYS A 128 10.83 0.76 -19.40
CA LYS A 128 9.36 0.86 -19.31
C LYS A 128 8.95 1.59 -18.03
N ILE A 129 8.14 2.62 -18.19
CA ILE A 129 7.38 3.28 -17.13
C ILE A 129 5.90 3.04 -17.42
N TRP A 130 5.15 2.54 -16.44
CA TRP A 130 3.75 2.19 -16.59
C TRP A 130 2.85 3.38 -16.30
N SER A 131 1.90 3.65 -17.19
CA SER A 131 0.82 4.62 -16.98
C SER A 131 -0.48 3.90 -16.67
N ASP A 132 -1.18 4.32 -15.61
CA ASP A 132 -2.52 3.84 -15.29
C ASP A 132 -3.61 4.33 -16.27
N VAL A 133 -3.24 5.21 -17.22
CA VAL A 133 -4.09 5.68 -18.32
C VAL A 133 -3.69 5.04 -19.64
N ALA A 134 -2.45 5.22 -20.09
CA ALA A 134 -2.00 4.79 -21.41
C ALA A 134 -1.83 3.26 -21.52
N ASP A 135 -1.49 2.59 -20.42
CA ASP A 135 -1.20 1.15 -20.40
C ASP A 135 -2.33 0.32 -19.75
N ILE A 136 -3.51 0.91 -19.51
CA ILE A 136 -4.59 0.27 -18.73
C ILE A 136 -5.02 -1.09 -19.29
N ASP A 137 -5.16 -1.21 -20.62
CA ASP A 137 -5.55 -2.48 -21.24
C ASP A 137 -4.46 -3.54 -21.09
N GLN A 138 -3.18 -3.14 -21.09
CA GLN A 138 -2.07 -4.05 -20.81
C GLN A 138 -2.06 -4.49 -19.34
N ILE A 139 -2.17 -3.54 -18.39
CA ILE A 139 -2.19 -3.83 -16.95
C ILE A 139 -3.32 -4.80 -16.60
N THR A 140 -4.51 -4.57 -17.15
CA THR A 140 -5.70 -5.37 -16.87
C THR A 140 -5.79 -6.68 -17.65
N SER A 141 -4.82 -6.96 -18.53
CA SER A 141 -4.68 -8.23 -19.26
C SER A 141 -3.46 -9.07 -18.83
N LEU A 142 -2.67 -8.61 -17.87
CA LEU A 142 -1.51 -9.35 -17.35
C LEU A 142 -1.89 -10.75 -16.82
N PRO A 143 -0.98 -11.74 -16.94
CA PRO A 143 -1.21 -13.10 -16.44
C PRO A 143 -1.44 -13.20 -14.93
N ASP A 144 -2.17 -14.22 -14.50
CA ASP A 144 -2.53 -14.48 -13.09
C ASP A 144 -1.31 -14.73 -12.18
N SER A 145 -0.14 -15.01 -12.75
CA SER A 145 1.14 -15.11 -12.03
C SER A 145 1.61 -13.77 -11.45
N HIS A 146 1.12 -12.64 -11.98
CA HIS A 146 1.47 -11.32 -11.48
C HIS A 146 0.85 -11.06 -10.10
N LEU A 147 1.61 -10.38 -9.23
CA LEU A 147 1.14 -10.08 -7.88
C LEU A 147 -0.13 -9.23 -7.94
N HIS A 148 -1.05 -9.46 -7.00
CA HIS A 148 -2.38 -8.85 -6.93
C HIS A 148 -3.36 -9.22 -8.05
N ARG A 149 -2.90 -9.74 -9.21
CA ARG A 149 -3.74 -10.04 -10.37
C ARG A 149 -4.97 -10.91 -10.06
N PRO A 150 -4.86 -12.01 -9.29
CA PRO A 150 -6.03 -12.84 -8.99
C PRO A 150 -7.16 -12.07 -8.30
N ALA A 151 -6.83 -11.23 -7.32
CA ALA A 151 -7.80 -10.41 -6.62
C ALA A 151 -8.30 -9.23 -7.49
N ASP A 152 -7.46 -8.66 -8.35
CA ASP A 152 -7.85 -7.60 -9.28
C ASP A 152 -8.90 -8.07 -10.28
N LYS A 153 -8.79 -9.32 -10.76
CA LYS A 153 -9.79 -9.93 -11.65
C LYS A 153 -11.16 -10.03 -11.00
N ILE A 154 -11.24 -10.32 -9.71
CA ILE A 154 -12.51 -10.40 -8.99
C ILE A 154 -13.20 -9.02 -8.99
N VAL A 155 -12.45 -7.95 -8.69
CA VAL A 155 -12.98 -6.58 -8.71
C VAL A 155 -13.37 -6.14 -10.11
N GLN A 156 -12.57 -6.50 -11.12
CA GLN A 156 -12.87 -6.18 -12.52
C GLN A 156 -14.09 -6.94 -13.03
N ALA A 157 -14.25 -8.21 -12.67
CA ALA A 157 -15.43 -9.01 -13.00
C ALA A 157 -16.68 -8.39 -12.37
N ALA A 158 -16.61 -8.02 -11.08
CA ALA A 158 -17.71 -7.31 -10.42
C ALA A 158 -18.07 -5.98 -11.11
N ALA A 159 -17.06 -5.22 -11.56
CA ALA A 159 -17.28 -3.98 -12.29
C ALA A 159 -17.92 -4.18 -13.67
N VAL A 160 -17.61 -5.28 -14.36
CA VAL A 160 -18.21 -5.62 -15.65
C VAL A 160 -19.66 -6.08 -15.46
N SER A 161 -19.90 -6.95 -14.49
CA SER A 161 -21.23 -7.54 -14.25
C SER A 161 -22.21 -6.59 -13.56
N HIS A 162 -21.72 -5.69 -12.70
CA HIS A 162 -22.55 -4.86 -11.82
C HIS A 162 -22.15 -3.38 -11.85
N GLY A 163 -21.54 -2.90 -12.94
CA GLY A 163 -21.00 -1.54 -13.00
C GLY A 163 -22.01 -0.41 -12.81
N GLU A 164 -23.31 -0.66 -12.96
CA GLU A 164 -24.38 0.30 -12.65
C GLU A 164 -24.60 0.44 -11.13
N ASP A 165 -24.55 -0.68 -10.40
CA ASP A 165 -24.80 -0.76 -8.96
C ASP A 165 -23.53 -0.64 -8.10
N LEU A 166 -22.39 -1.07 -8.63
CA LEU A 166 -21.11 -1.15 -7.93
C LEU A 166 -19.99 -0.50 -8.75
N LYS A 167 -19.55 0.67 -8.30
CA LYS A 167 -18.39 1.38 -8.83
C LYS A 167 -17.14 0.91 -8.08
N THR A 168 -16.08 0.57 -8.80
CA THR A 168 -14.86 0.05 -8.20
C THR A 168 -13.63 0.88 -8.56
N ALA A 169 -12.70 1.00 -7.62
CA ALA A 169 -11.38 1.56 -7.84
C ALA A 169 -10.32 0.64 -7.22
N ILE A 170 -9.25 0.37 -7.95
CA ILE A 170 -8.07 -0.38 -7.49
C ILE A 170 -6.91 0.61 -7.39
N ILE A 171 -6.30 0.71 -6.21
CA ILE A 171 -5.23 1.65 -5.93
C ILE A 171 -3.96 0.84 -5.79
N CYS A 172 -2.97 1.16 -6.62
CA CYS A 172 -1.68 0.51 -6.70
C CYS A 172 -0.59 1.46 -6.23
N PRO A 173 -0.39 1.60 -4.91
CA PRO A 173 0.75 2.33 -4.40
C PRO A 173 2.06 1.57 -4.70
N PRO A 174 3.17 2.30 -4.89
CA PRO A 174 4.47 1.70 -5.09
C PRO A 174 5.17 1.48 -3.74
N GLY A 175 6.46 1.79 -3.60
CA GLY A 175 7.10 1.82 -2.28
C GLY A 175 6.47 2.91 -1.40
N ILE A 176 5.98 2.56 -0.21
CA ILE A 176 5.33 3.51 0.69
C ILE A 176 6.27 3.79 1.86
N TYR A 177 6.43 5.06 2.22
CA TYR A 177 7.30 5.51 3.31
C TYR A 177 6.64 6.62 4.15
N GLY A 178 7.32 7.04 5.22
CA GLY A 178 6.79 8.00 6.19
C GLY A 178 6.12 7.36 7.42
N PRO A 179 5.70 8.16 8.40
CA PRO A 179 5.11 7.66 9.64
C PRO A 179 3.60 7.54 9.47
N GLY A 180 3.04 6.38 9.81
CA GLY A 180 1.60 6.18 9.83
C GLY A 180 0.91 7.09 10.86
N ARG A 181 -0.34 7.46 10.60
CA ARG A 181 -1.12 8.37 11.46
C ARG A 181 -2.11 7.68 12.39
N GLY A 182 -2.44 6.42 12.10
CA GLY A 182 -3.33 5.60 12.92
C GLY A 182 -2.72 5.17 14.26
N LEU A 183 -3.53 4.54 15.12
CA LEU A 183 -3.09 4.07 16.45
C LEU A 183 -2.42 2.68 16.43
N GLY A 184 -2.62 1.91 15.37
CA GLY A 184 -2.03 0.58 15.22
C GLY A 184 -0.60 0.63 14.66
N ASN A 185 -0.32 -0.17 13.63
CA ASN A 185 0.98 -0.14 12.97
C ASN A 185 1.22 1.24 12.33
N LYS A 186 2.35 1.86 12.66
CA LYS A 186 2.80 3.16 12.09
C LYS A 186 4.02 3.03 11.17
N ARG A 187 4.57 1.82 11.03
CA ARG A 187 5.80 1.57 10.27
C ARG A 187 5.49 1.06 8.87
N SER A 188 6.24 1.56 7.90
CA SER A 188 6.29 1.02 6.55
C SER A 188 7.00 -0.34 6.52
N LEU A 189 7.15 -0.95 5.34
CA LEU A 189 7.80 -2.25 5.20
C LEU A 189 9.23 -2.13 4.65
N LEU A 190 9.39 -1.46 3.50
CA LEU A 190 10.64 -1.52 2.74
C LEU A 190 11.82 -0.85 3.44
N VAL A 191 11.64 0.34 4.03
CA VAL A 191 12.73 1.04 4.72
C VAL A 191 13.15 0.30 6.00
N PRO A 192 12.22 -0.18 6.85
CA PRO A 192 12.58 -1.06 7.97
C PRO A 192 13.30 -2.34 7.59
N GLU A 193 12.81 -3.06 6.56
CA GLU A 193 13.45 -4.29 6.07
C GLU A 193 14.87 -4.01 5.55
N MET A 194 15.05 -2.92 4.80
CA MET A 194 16.35 -2.47 4.35
C MET A 194 17.28 -2.19 5.54
N CYS A 195 16.80 -1.45 6.54
CA CYS A 195 17.57 -1.10 7.73
C CYS A 195 18.09 -2.36 8.44
N GLU A 196 17.21 -3.31 8.75
CA GLU A 196 17.61 -4.55 9.42
C GLU A 196 18.65 -5.35 8.62
N ASN A 197 18.46 -5.49 7.30
CA ASN A 197 19.44 -6.18 6.45
C ASN A 197 20.79 -5.45 6.40
N MET A 198 20.81 -4.12 6.36
CA MET A 198 22.06 -3.34 6.38
C MET A 198 22.80 -3.46 7.72
N LEU A 199 22.06 -3.50 8.82
CA LEU A 199 22.62 -3.73 10.16
C LEU A 199 23.19 -5.14 10.29
N GLU A 200 22.48 -6.16 9.78
CA GLU A 200 22.94 -7.56 9.82
C GLU A 200 24.20 -7.77 8.95
N LEU A 201 24.24 -7.14 7.78
CA LEU A 201 25.41 -7.19 6.88
C LEU A 201 26.59 -6.33 7.37
N GLY A 202 26.32 -5.30 8.17
CA GLY A 202 27.30 -4.28 8.54
C GLY A 202 27.67 -3.35 7.38
N TYR A 203 26.86 -3.26 6.33
CA TYR A 203 27.03 -2.34 5.21
C TYR A 203 25.72 -2.19 4.43
N GLY A 204 25.54 -1.06 3.74
CA GLY A 204 24.43 -0.93 2.80
C GLY A 204 24.60 -1.80 1.55
N PHE A 205 23.51 -2.17 0.90
CA PHE A 205 23.54 -3.10 -0.22
C PHE A 205 22.64 -2.68 -1.39
N TYR A 206 22.98 -3.14 -2.59
CA TYR A 206 22.14 -3.07 -3.79
C TYR A 206 22.35 -4.31 -4.66
N ALA A 207 21.41 -4.63 -5.55
CA ALA A 207 21.49 -5.82 -6.40
C ALA A 207 22.20 -5.54 -7.73
N GLY A 208 23.23 -6.31 -8.07
CA GLY A 208 23.95 -6.20 -9.35
C GLY A 208 24.39 -4.75 -9.65
N PRO A 209 24.06 -4.18 -10.82
CA PRO A 209 24.41 -2.78 -11.12
C PRO A 209 23.69 -1.71 -10.27
N GLY A 210 22.64 -2.07 -9.52
CA GLY A 210 21.87 -1.14 -8.67
C GLY A 210 21.04 -0.09 -9.43
N ALA A 211 20.96 -0.21 -10.77
CA ALA A 211 20.30 0.75 -11.64
C ALA A 211 18.77 0.54 -11.74
N ASN A 212 18.25 -0.55 -11.16
CA ASN A 212 16.81 -0.78 -11.08
C ASN A 212 16.13 0.30 -10.21
N ARG A 213 14.91 0.67 -10.60
CA ARG A 213 14.18 1.80 -10.02
C ARG A 213 12.81 1.41 -9.49
N ARG A 214 12.46 2.04 -8.36
CA ARG A 214 11.15 1.91 -7.72
C ARG A 214 10.54 3.29 -7.57
N SER A 215 9.26 3.42 -7.95
CA SER A 215 8.46 4.58 -7.60
C SER A 215 8.16 4.58 -6.10
N TRP A 216 7.97 5.76 -5.51
CA TRP A 216 7.68 5.90 -4.08
C TRP A 216 6.55 6.89 -3.84
N VAL A 217 5.88 6.75 -2.69
CA VAL A 217 4.85 7.67 -2.21
C VAL A 217 4.88 7.76 -0.69
N HIS A 218 4.72 8.98 -0.16
CA HIS A 218 4.54 9.16 1.27
C HIS A 218 3.15 8.68 1.68
N VAL A 219 2.98 8.07 2.85
CA VAL A 219 1.68 7.52 3.28
C VAL A 219 0.58 8.58 3.39
N ASP A 220 0.93 9.82 3.76
CA ASP A 220 -0.02 10.95 3.77
C ASP A 220 -0.51 11.30 2.35
N ASP A 221 0.39 11.31 1.36
CA ASP A 221 0.01 11.56 -0.04
C ASP A 221 -0.84 10.43 -0.62
N LEU A 222 -0.54 9.18 -0.25
CA LEU A 222 -1.41 8.05 -0.57
C LEU A 222 -2.81 8.23 0.04
N ALA A 223 -2.90 8.65 1.30
CA ALA A 223 -4.18 8.89 1.96
C ALA A 223 -4.98 10.01 1.30
N LYS A 224 -4.35 11.02 0.69
CA LYS A 224 -5.04 12.02 -0.13
C LYS A 224 -5.71 11.41 -1.36
N VAL A 225 -5.07 10.45 -2.05
CA VAL A 225 -5.70 9.75 -3.18
C VAL A 225 -6.97 9.01 -2.72
N TYR A 226 -6.91 8.34 -1.56
CA TYR A 226 -8.09 7.70 -0.95
C TYR A 226 -9.16 8.72 -0.56
N LEU A 227 -8.78 9.83 0.07
CA LEU A 227 -9.68 10.92 0.43
C LEU A 227 -10.43 11.43 -0.81
N ARG A 228 -9.72 11.76 -1.90
CA ARG A 228 -10.33 12.24 -3.15
C ARG A 228 -11.28 11.23 -3.78
N LEU A 229 -10.95 9.93 -3.72
CA LEU A 229 -11.86 8.89 -4.20
C LEU A 229 -13.12 8.77 -3.34
N VAL A 230 -12.98 8.91 -2.03
CA VAL A 230 -14.13 8.91 -1.10
C VAL A 230 -14.99 10.16 -1.35
N GLU A 231 -14.40 11.35 -1.41
CA GLU A 231 -15.10 12.60 -1.75
C GLU A 231 -15.89 12.47 -3.06
N ALA A 232 -15.25 11.92 -4.10
CA ALA A 232 -15.90 11.69 -5.40
C ALA A 232 -17.04 10.66 -5.34
N ALA A 233 -16.94 9.66 -4.47
CA ALA A 233 -18.00 8.68 -4.23
C ALA A 233 -19.19 9.29 -3.45
N VAL A 234 -18.93 10.26 -2.57
CA VAL A 234 -19.95 10.95 -1.77
C VAL A 234 -20.68 12.04 -2.55
N GLY A 235 -19.93 12.94 -3.18
CA GLY A 235 -20.46 14.17 -3.78
C GLY A 235 -20.48 14.19 -5.31
N GLY A 236 -20.00 13.12 -5.95
CA GLY A 236 -19.67 13.13 -7.37
C GLY A 236 -18.30 13.76 -7.64
N GLY A 237 -17.82 13.64 -8.86
CA GLY A 237 -16.49 14.12 -9.25
C GLY A 237 -16.06 13.51 -10.57
N LYS A 238 -14.79 13.74 -10.94
CA LYS A 238 -14.22 13.22 -12.19
C LYS A 238 -13.58 11.84 -12.04
N ALA A 239 -13.60 11.25 -10.84
CA ALA A 239 -13.06 9.93 -10.57
C ALA A 239 -13.58 8.90 -11.59
N VAL A 240 -12.65 8.15 -12.16
CA VAL A 240 -12.93 7.03 -13.06
C VAL A 240 -13.12 5.76 -12.23
N TRP A 241 -14.18 5.02 -12.53
CA TRP A 241 -14.55 3.80 -11.82
C TRP A 241 -14.65 2.60 -12.77
N GLY A 242 -14.70 1.40 -12.21
CA GLY A 242 -14.93 0.15 -12.93
C GLY A 242 -13.69 -0.34 -13.67
N LYS A 243 -13.84 -0.82 -14.92
CA LYS A 243 -12.74 -1.42 -15.70
C LYS A 243 -11.50 -0.51 -15.81
N LYS A 244 -11.71 0.81 -15.90
CA LYS A 244 -10.63 1.81 -15.98
C LYS A 244 -10.31 2.45 -14.61
N GLY A 245 -11.00 2.06 -13.54
CA GLY A 245 -10.79 2.55 -12.18
C GLY A 245 -9.54 1.95 -11.55
N TYR A 246 -8.39 2.20 -12.16
CA TYR A 246 -7.08 1.74 -11.71
C TYR A 246 -6.20 2.96 -11.50
N TYR A 247 -5.61 3.11 -10.32
CA TYR A 247 -4.90 4.32 -9.90
C TYR A 247 -3.52 3.96 -9.38
N PHE A 248 -2.48 4.40 -10.08
CA PHE A 248 -1.17 4.50 -9.47
C PHE A 248 -1.12 5.71 -8.54
N ALA A 249 -0.36 5.58 -7.46
CA ALA A 249 -0.17 6.64 -6.47
C ALA A 249 1.33 6.77 -6.17
N SER A 250 2.06 7.43 -7.05
CA SER A 250 3.50 7.70 -7.03
C SER A 250 3.78 9.20 -7.07
N SER A 251 4.74 9.64 -6.26
CA SER A 251 5.21 11.03 -6.22
C SER A 251 6.66 11.19 -6.69
N GLN A 252 7.46 10.12 -6.64
CA GLN A 252 8.87 10.14 -7.02
C GLN A 252 9.35 8.76 -7.48
N GLU A 253 10.59 8.69 -7.97
CA GLU A 253 11.28 7.46 -8.36
C GLU A 253 12.74 7.52 -7.88
N VAL A 254 13.25 6.42 -7.33
CA VAL A 254 14.63 6.33 -6.79
C VAL A 254 15.26 5.02 -7.27
N SER A 255 16.55 5.06 -7.61
CA SER A 255 17.31 3.83 -7.91
C SER A 255 17.71 3.10 -6.63
N GLN A 256 17.91 1.79 -6.71
CA GLN A 256 18.41 1.04 -5.54
C GLN A 256 19.80 1.52 -5.11
N PHE A 257 20.67 1.85 -6.06
CA PHE A 257 22.00 2.38 -5.75
C PHE A 257 21.93 3.70 -4.98
N ASP A 258 21.11 4.67 -5.45
CA ASP A 258 20.98 5.97 -4.78
C ASP A 258 20.40 5.83 -3.37
N LEU A 259 19.39 4.95 -3.21
CA LEU A 259 18.79 4.67 -1.91
C LEU A 259 19.80 4.00 -0.96
N ALA A 260 20.53 2.99 -1.45
CA ALA A 260 21.55 2.28 -0.67
C ALA A 260 22.68 3.22 -0.24
N LYS A 261 23.14 4.10 -1.13
CA LYS A 261 24.19 5.08 -0.86
C LYS A 261 23.76 6.06 0.24
N GLU A 262 22.56 6.63 0.13
CA GLU A 262 22.09 7.59 1.14
C GLU A 262 21.82 6.91 2.48
N ALA A 263 21.20 5.72 2.48
CA ALA A 263 20.99 4.95 3.71
C ALA A 263 22.32 4.57 4.39
N SER A 264 23.32 4.13 3.61
CA SER A 264 24.65 3.81 4.15
C SER A 264 25.32 5.02 4.77
N ARG A 265 25.24 6.18 4.10
CA ARG A 265 25.78 7.44 4.63
C ARG A 265 25.15 7.79 5.97
N ILE A 266 23.83 7.69 6.08
CA ILE A 266 23.08 7.97 7.32
C ILE A 266 23.47 6.98 8.41
N LEU A 267 23.38 5.67 8.16
CA LEU A 267 23.65 4.64 9.17
C LEU A 267 25.10 4.72 9.66
N HIS A 268 26.05 4.98 8.77
CA HIS A 268 27.45 5.17 9.14
C HIS A 268 27.67 6.44 9.98
N PHE A 269 27.02 7.55 9.62
CA PHE A 269 27.07 8.80 10.39
C PHE A 269 26.60 8.59 11.84
N HIS A 270 25.61 7.73 12.05
CA HIS A 270 25.11 7.35 13.38
C HIS A 270 25.92 6.22 14.05
N GLY A 271 27.03 5.77 13.44
CA GLY A 271 27.87 4.69 13.98
C GLY A 271 27.22 3.31 13.97
N LEU A 272 26.13 3.12 13.22
CA LEU A 272 25.35 1.87 13.19
C LEU A 272 25.95 0.83 12.23
N ILE A 273 26.75 1.28 11.26
CA ILE A 273 27.54 0.42 10.38
C ILE A 273 28.95 1.00 10.21
N PRO A 274 29.98 0.15 10.00
CA PRO A 274 31.38 0.57 9.92
C PRO A 274 31.74 1.39 8.67
N THR A 275 30.90 1.42 7.63
CA THR A 275 31.20 2.10 6.37
C THR A 275 29.97 2.76 5.75
N ALA A 276 30.18 3.93 5.14
CA ALA A 276 29.16 4.61 4.31
C ALA A 276 29.10 4.09 2.87
N GLU A 277 30.03 3.22 2.45
CA GLU A 277 30.08 2.70 1.09
C GLU A 277 29.18 1.45 0.96
N PRO A 278 28.11 1.49 0.14
CA PRO A 278 27.28 0.33 -0.10
C PRO A 278 27.98 -0.70 -1.01
N LYS A 279 27.59 -1.96 -0.92
CA LYS A 279 28.14 -3.06 -1.73
C LYS A 279 27.11 -3.65 -2.67
N SER A 280 27.55 -4.00 -3.88
CA SER A 280 26.77 -4.85 -4.78
C SER A 280 26.67 -6.26 -4.22
N LEU A 281 25.47 -6.82 -4.19
CA LEU A 281 25.21 -8.24 -3.95
C LEU A 281 24.89 -8.94 -5.28
N SER A 282 25.20 -10.24 -5.36
CA SER A 282 24.76 -11.07 -6.48
C SER A 282 23.23 -11.24 -6.44
N ILE A 283 22.64 -11.58 -7.59
CA ILE A 283 21.20 -11.84 -7.66
C ILE A 283 20.84 -13.08 -6.84
N GLU A 284 21.73 -14.06 -6.77
CA GLU A 284 21.58 -15.28 -5.97
C GLU A 284 21.48 -14.93 -4.47
N THR A 285 22.40 -14.11 -3.96
CA THR A 285 22.34 -13.66 -2.56
C THR A 285 21.06 -12.85 -2.31
N VAL A 286 20.72 -11.93 -3.21
CA VAL A 286 19.49 -11.13 -3.07
C VAL A 286 18.23 -12.00 -3.11
N ARG A 287 18.22 -13.09 -3.87
CA ARG A 287 17.09 -14.02 -3.95
C ARG A 287 16.84 -14.74 -2.62
N GLU A 288 17.89 -15.00 -1.87
CA GLU A 288 17.84 -15.66 -0.55
C GLU A 288 17.46 -14.71 0.58
N MET A 289 17.59 -13.39 0.38
CA MET A 289 17.12 -12.40 1.35
C MET A 289 15.61 -12.54 1.54
N ARG A 290 15.21 -12.97 2.73
CA ARG A 290 13.80 -13.12 3.10
C ARG A 290 13.29 -11.81 3.70
N GLY A 291 12.23 -11.27 3.12
CA GLY A 291 11.36 -10.34 3.83
C GLY A 291 10.40 -11.09 4.74
N GLY A 292 9.77 -10.39 5.69
CA GLY A 292 8.80 -10.95 6.66
C GLY A 292 7.43 -11.29 6.05
N SER A 293 7.40 -11.66 4.78
CA SER A 293 6.24 -11.77 3.92
C SER A 293 6.10 -13.22 3.42
N SER A 294 4.89 -13.77 3.38
CA SER A 294 4.62 -15.17 2.99
C SER A 294 4.67 -15.41 1.47
N TRP A 295 5.55 -14.71 0.73
CA TRP A 295 5.68 -14.82 -0.72
C TRP A 295 7.11 -15.27 -1.06
N GLU A 296 7.30 -15.97 -2.17
CA GLU A 296 8.62 -16.36 -2.69
C GLU A 296 8.66 -16.12 -4.21
N PRO A 297 9.78 -15.64 -4.80
CA PRO A 297 11.01 -15.16 -4.17
C PRO A 297 10.94 -13.64 -3.87
N MET A 298 10.77 -13.27 -2.58
CA MET A 298 10.61 -11.87 -2.18
C MET A 298 11.86 -11.02 -2.43
N GLY A 299 13.06 -11.51 -2.17
CA GLY A 299 14.26 -10.67 -2.24
C GLY A 299 14.50 -10.07 -3.63
N VAL A 300 14.25 -10.81 -4.72
CA VAL A 300 14.31 -10.28 -6.09
C VAL A 300 13.24 -9.19 -6.31
N TYR A 301 12.00 -9.46 -5.90
CA TYR A 301 10.91 -8.48 -6.00
C TYR A 301 11.21 -7.21 -5.18
N THR A 302 11.79 -7.36 -3.98
CA THR A 302 12.05 -6.24 -3.08
C THR A 302 13.25 -5.41 -3.55
N TRP A 303 14.36 -6.07 -3.91
CA TRP A 303 15.66 -5.40 -4.06
C TRP A 303 16.20 -5.38 -5.49
N ALA A 304 15.77 -6.28 -6.38
CA ALA A 304 16.36 -6.40 -7.72
C ALA A 304 15.42 -5.99 -8.88
N CYS A 305 14.10 -5.95 -8.68
CA CYS A 305 13.16 -5.60 -9.76
C CYS A 305 12.91 -4.09 -9.89
N ASN A 306 12.25 -3.70 -10.98
CA ASN A 306 11.74 -2.37 -11.25
C ASN A 306 10.23 -2.32 -11.01
N THR A 307 9.75 -1.23 -10.40
CA THR A 307 8.32 -0.91 -10.31
C THR A 307 8.12 0.58 -10.56
N ARG A 308 8.11 0.95 -11.84
CA ARG A 308 8.15 2.34 -12.32
C ARG A 308 6.77 2.75 -12.82
N THR A 309 6.16 3.75 -12.18
CA THR A 309 4.79 4.16 -12.48
C THR A 309 4.63 5.67 -12.61
N ARG A 310 3.75 6.08 -13.53
CA ARG A 310 3.17 7.43 -13.58
C ARG A 310 1.73 7.38 -13.09
N SER A 311 1.40 8.29 -12.19
CA SER A 311 0.05 8.43 -11.62
C SER A 311 -0.80 9.38 -12.45
N ASP A 312 -0.89 9.10 -13.76
CA ASP A 312 -1.51 10.00 -14.74
C ASP A 312 -2.99 10.20 -14.36
N ARG A 313 -3.70 9.11 -14.02
CA ARG A 313 -5.12 9.18 -13.65
C ARG A 313 -5.36 9.98 -12.38
N ALA A 314 -4.64 9.69 -11.30
CA ALA A 314 -4.84 10.39 -10.03
C ALA A 314 -4.61 11.91 -10.20
N ARG A 315 -3.59 12.31 -10.98
CA ARG A 315 -3.30 13.72 -11.25
C ARG A 315 -4.39 14.37 -12.09
N GLU A 316 -4.86 13.71 -13.13
CA GLU A 316 -5.85 14.26 -14.08
C GLU A 316 -7.25 14.37 -13.48
N VAL A 317 -7.72 13.34 -12.77
CA VAL A 317 -9.14 13.24 -12.39
C VAL A 317 -9.43 13.41 -10.91
N LEU A 318 -8.40 13.30 -10.06
CA LEU A 318 -8.50 13.57 -8.62
C LEU A 318 -7.78 14.86 -8.23
N GLU A 319 -7.18 15.55 -9.19
CA GLU A 319 -6.36 16.76 -8.98
C GLU A 319 -5.28 16.52 -7.91
N TYR A 320 -4.75 15.28 -7.88
CA TYR A 320 -3.76 14.88 -6.89
C TYR A 320 -2.43 15.57 -7.16
N VAL A 321 -2.00 16.38 -6.19
CA VAL A 321 -0.67 16.99 -6.14
C VAL A 321 0.03 16.49 -4.87
N PRO A 322 1.14 15.74 -4.99
CA PRO A 322 1.91 15.34 -3.81
C PRO A 322 2.59 16.56 -3.20
N ASP A 323 2.50 16.70 -1.89
CA ASP A 323 3.17 17.78 -1.14
C ASP A 323 3.90 17.27 0.11
N ALA A 324 3.79 15.97 0.42
CA ALA A 324 4.46 15.41 1.58
C ALA A 324 5.99 15.41 1.37
N PRO A 325 6.78 15.34 2.46
CA PRO A 325 8.24 15.28 2.36
C PRO A 325 8.72 14.13 1.47
N SER A 326 9.77 14.37 0.69
CA SER A 326 10.39 13.34 -0.18
C SER A 326 11.01 12.21 0.63
N LEU A 327 11.27 11.07 -0.01
CA LEU A 327 11.88 9.91 0.65
C LEU A 327 13.23 10.29 1.26
N ALA A 328 14.06 11.01 0.52
CA ALA A 328 15.35 11.49 1.01
C ALA A 328 15.22 12.36 2.28
N LYS A 329 14.19 13.22 2.36
CA LYS A 329 13.96 14.08 3.54
C LYS A 329 13.52 13.31 4.79
N THR A 330 12.90 12.15 4.64
CA THR A 330 12.43 11.36 5.79
C THR A 330 13.30 10.14 6.09
N LEU A 331 14.19 9.77 5.18
CA LEU A 331 14.93 8.51 5.25
C LEU A 331 15.70 8.35 6.56
N GLU A 332 16.37 9.41 7.04
CA GLU A 332 17.09 9.38 8.31
C GLU A 332 16.17 9.02 9.49
N ARG A 333 15.07 9.76 9.63
CA ARG A 333 14.06 9.47 10.68
C ARG A 333 13.53 8.04 10.56
N ASP A 334 13.19 7.60 9.34
CA ASP A 334 12.59 6.29 9.11
C ASP A 334 13.59 5.14 9.41
N LEU A 335 14.89 5.33 9.14
CA LEU A 335 15.94 4.39 9.51
C LEU A 335 16.16 4.33 11.03
N LEU A 336 16.19 5.48 11.71
CA LEU A 336 16.36 5.55 13.16
C LEU A 336 15.16 4.96 13.91
N ASP A 337 13.93 5.22 13.44
CA ASP A 337 12.72 4.58 13.95
C ASP A 337 12.77 3.06 13.78
N ALA A 338 13.29 2.58 12.63
CA ALA A 338 13.47 1.16 12.41
C ALA A 338 14.48 0.54 13.40
N MET A 339 15.62 1.21 13.65
CA MET A 339 16.60 0.77 14.64
C MET A 339 16.00 0.75 16.05
N GLU A 340 15.29 1.79 16.45
CA GLU A 340 14.67 1.86 17.78
C GLU A 340 13.64 0.74 17.98
N HIS A 341 12.86 0.42 16.94
CA HIS A 341 11.97 -0.72 16.98
C HIS A 341 12.70 -2.03 17.23
N VAL A 342 13.84 -2.28 16.56
CA VAL A 342 14.64 -3.50 16.76
C VAL A 342 15.15 -3.58 18.19
N LYS A 343 15.57 -2.46 18.80
CA LYS A 343 16.01 -2.42 20.21
C LYS A 343 14.88 -2.79 21.17
N LEU A 344 13.68 -2.29 20.92
CA LEU A 344 12.53 -2.45 21.82
C LEU A 344 11.81 -3.79 21.64
N ASN A 345 11.74 -4.31 20.41
CA ASN A 345 10.87 -5.45 20.06
C ASN A 345 11.63 -6.63 19.43
N GLY A 346 12.93 -6.48 19.17
CA GLY A 346 13.70 -7.41 18.35
C GLY A 346 13.53 -7.20 16.84
N PRO A 347 14.38 -7.86 16.03
CA PRO A 347 14.30 -7.75 14.57
C PRO A 347 13.05 -8.45 14.03
N THR A 348 12.42 -7.85 13.02
CA THR A 348 11.26 -8.41 12.32
C THR A 348 11.66 -9.23 11.09
N TYR A 349 12.72 -8.81 10.40
CA TYR A 349 13.12 -9.28 9.08
C TYR A 349 14.39 -10.11 9.11
N CYS A 350 15.28 -9.82 10.08
CA CYS A 350 16.57 -10.47 10.25
C CYS A 350 16.67 -11.15 11.63
N PRO A 351 16.13 -12.37 11.84
CA PRO A 351 16.02 -12.99 13.17
C PRO A 351 17.35 -13.16 13.93
N ASN A 352 18.46 -13.24 13.18
CA ASN A 352 19.80 -13.40 13.72
C ASN A 352 20.49 -12.05 14.04
N LEU A 353 19.89 -10.92 13.67
CA LEU A 353 20.40 -9.59 14.00
C LEU A 353 20.50 -9.42 15.53
N ARG A 354 21.61 -8.84 15.97
CA ARG A 354 21.89 -8.44 17.35
C ARG A 354 22.41 -7.00 17.32
N LEU A 355 21.82 -6.12 18.12
CA LEU A 355 22.19 -4.70 18.23
C LEU A 355 23.02 -4.41 19.47
#